data_AF-A0A0P9HIK4-F1
#
_entry.id   AF-A0A0P9HIK4-F1
#
_cell.length_a   1.000
_cell.length_b   1.000
_cell.length_c   1.000
_cell.angle_alpha   90.00
_cell.angle_beta   90.00
_cell.angle_gamma   90.00
#
_symmetry.space_group_name_H-M   'P 1'
#
loop_
_entity.id
_entity.type
_entity.pdbx_description
1 polymer ?
#
loop_
_entity_poly.entity_id
_entity_poly.type
_entity_poly.pdbx_seq_one_letter_code
_entity_poly.pdbx_strand_id
1 'polypeptide(L)'
;MWPKTLIGFFFGLLLSISIVLNLNLILPLAEDVRLISGLVLAFPIWAGVLVWSYAFEKARKAAKNISLVLIPSCLLNVILLMSQ
;
A
#
# COMPACT_ATOMS: atom_id res chain seq x y z
N MET A 1 18.37 12.94 2.74
CA MET A 1 18.00 11.57 2.32
C MET A 1 16.90 10.99 3.21
N TRP A 2 17.05 11.09 4.53
CA TRP A 2 16.06 10.69 5.55
C TRP A 2 14.58 11.06 5.32
N PRO A 3 14.22 12.28 4.85
CA PRO A 3 12.80 12.59 4.64
C PRO A 3 12.13 11.71 3.57
N LYS A 4 12.89 11.29 2.55
CA LYS A 4 12.38 10.38 1.51
C LYS A 4 12.17 8.98 2.08
N THR A 5 13.13 8.51 2.88
CA THR A 5 13.05 7.24 3.61
C THR A 5 11.83 7.20 4.52
N LEU A 6 11.58 8.25 5.32
CA LEU A 6 10.42 8.32 6.20
C LEU A 6 9.10 8.32 5.40
N ILE A 7 9.03 9.06 4.29
CA ILE A 7 7.85 9.06 3.44
C ILE A 7 7.63 7.68 2.82
N GLY A 8 8.65 7.08 2.19
CA GLY A 8 8.57 5.75 1.61
C GLY A 8 8.22 4.68 2.65
N PHE A 9 8.79 4.79 3.86
CA PHE A 9 8.49 3.90 4.98
C PHE A 9 7.02 4.00 5.38
N PHE A 10 6.54 5.18 5.82
CA PHE A 10 5.17 5.34 6.32
C PHE A 10 4.12 5.21 5.23
N PHE A 11 4.27 5.92 4.11
CA PHE A 11 3.30 5.85 3.02
C PHE A 11 3.32 4.51 2.30
N GLY A 12 4.50 3.90 2.14
CA GLY A 12 4.57 2.55 1.58
C GLY A 12 3.86 1.54 2.47
N LEU A 13 3.98 1.67 3.80
CA LEU A 13 3.40 0.70 4.73
C LEU A 13 1.88 0.82 4.69
N LEU A 14 1.35 2.05 4.73
CA LEU A 14 -0.07 2.32 4.53
C LEU A 14 -0.59 1.81 3.17
N LEU A 15 0.20 2.00 2.09
CA LEU A 15 -0.17 1.54 0.75
C LEU A 15 -0.23 0.01 0.68
N SER A 16 0.78 -0.67 1.24
CA SER A 16 0.85 -2.13 1.25
C SER A 16 -0.33 -2.74 2.01
N ILE A 17 -0.67 -2.21 3.21
CA ILE A 17 -1.82 -2.64 3.99
C ILE A 17 -3.11 -2.41 3.20
N SER A 18 -3.27 -1.22 2.60
CA SER A 18 -4.47 -0.86 1.85
C SER A 18 -4.69 -1.80 0.65
N ILE A 19 -3.64 -2.14 -0.10
CA ILE A 19 -3.74 -3.05 -1.25
C ILE A 19 -4.06 -4.48 -0.81
N VAL A 20 -3.40 -4.96 0.23
CA VAL A 20 -3.64 -6.31 0.76
C VAL A 20 -5.06 -6.45 1.33
N LEU A 21 -5.59 -5.40 1.95
CA LEU A 21 -6.97 -5.39 2.45
C LEU A 21 -7.99 -5.50 1.29
N ASN A 22 -7.77 -4.78 0.19
CA ASN A 22 -8.60 -4.93 -1.02
C ASN A 22 -8.55 -6.37 -1.55
N LEU A 23 -7.36 -6.97 -1.62
CA LEU A 23 -7.20 -8.37 -2.05
C LEU A 23 -7.97 -9.32 -1.13
N ASN A 24 -7.95 -9.08 0.18
CA ASN A 24 -8.67 -9.90 1.16
C ASN A 24 -10.19 -9.80 1.02
N LEU A 25 -10.72 -8.63 0.63
CA LEU A 25 -12.15 -8.42 0.43
C LEU A 25 -12.64 -8.99 -0.91
N ILE A 26 -11.78 -9.03 -1.94
CA ILE A 26 -12.14 -9.47 -3.29
C ILE A 26 -11.95 -10.98 -3.48
N LEU A 27 -10.88 -11.57 -2.93
CA LEU A 27 -10.54 -12.97 -3.20
C LEU A 27 -11.34 -13.93 -2.29
N PRO A 28 -12.12 -14.87 -2.85
CA PRO A 28 -12.86 -15.88 -2.09
C PRO A 28 -11.94 -17.05 -1.70
N LEU A 29 -10.84 -16.74 -1.01
CA LEU A 29 -9.89 -17.73 -0.50
C LEU A 29 -10.24 -18.09 0.95
N ALA A 30 -9.84 -19.29 1.36
CA ALA A 30 -9.87 -19.68 2.77
C ALA A 30 -9.08 -18.66 3.61
N GLU A 31 -9.55 -18.37 4.82
CA GLU A 31 -9.03 -17.30 5.68
C GLU A 31 -7.51 -17.42 5.90
N ASP A 32 -7.01 -18.62 6.15
CA ASP A 32 -5.58 -18.88 6.39
C ASP A 32 -4.72 -18.56 5.16
N VAL A 33 -5.18 -18.98 3.97
CA VAL A 33 -4.48 -18.75 2.69
C VAL A 33 -4.48 -17.27 2.35
N ARG A 34 -5.59 -16.59 2.64
CA ARG A 34 -5.77 -15.16 2.43
C ARG A 34 -4.83 -14.33 3.31
N LEU A 35 -4.73 -14.66 4.60
CA LEU A 35 -3.83 -13.96 5.53
C LEU A 35 -2.35 -14.16 5.17
N ILE A 36 -1.95 -15.41 4.85
CA ILE A 36 -0.57 -15.72 4.44
C ILE A 36 -0.20 -15.03 3.13
N SER A 37 -1.06 -15.10 2.11
CA SER A 37 -0.80 -14.45 0.83
C SER A 37 -0.72 -12.92 0.98
N GLY A 38 -1.61 -12.33 1.77
CA GLY A 38 -1.56 -10.91 2.10
C GLY A 38 -0.24 -10.50 2.75
N LEU A 39 0.24 -11.27 3.73
CA LEU A 39 1.53 -11.02 4.39
C LEU A 39 2.70 -11.10 3.41
N VAL A 40 2.73 -12.16 2.59
CA VAL A 40 3.81 -12.38 1.61
C VAL A 40 3.84 -11.28 0.54
N LEU A 41 2.69 -10.76 0.14
CA LEU A 41 2.57 -9.68 -0.85
C LEU A 41 2.84 -8.28 -0.26
N ALA A 42 2.51 -8.05 1.01
CA ALA A 42 2.69 -6.76 1.67
C ALA A 42 4.16 -6.30 1.64
N PHE A 43 5.10 -7.20 1.96
CA PHE A 43 6.52 -6.87 2.08
C PHE A 43 7.16 -6.43 0.76
N PRO A 44 7.01 -7.14 -0.37
CA PRO A 44 7.51 -6.70 -1.67
C PRO A 44 6.92 -5.36 -2.12
N ILE A 45 5.61 -5.17 -1.93
CA ILE A 45 4.94 -3.90 -2.27
C ILE A 45 5.53 -2.76 -1.46
N TRP A 46 5.70 -2.98 -0.15
CA TRP A 46 6.29 -2.00 0.75
C TRP A 46 7.73 -1.63 0.37
N ALA A 47 8.57 -2.64 0.14
CA ALA A 47 9.95 -2.44 -0.30
C ALA A 47 10.03 -1.71 -1.65
N GLY A 48 9.13 -2.05 -2.59
CA GLY A 48 9.01 -1.37 -3.88
C GLY A 48 8.69 0.12 -3.72
N VAL A 49 7.75 0.48 -2.85
CA VAL A 49 7.39 1.89 -2.58
C VAL A 49 8.53 2.64 -1.89
N LEU A 50 9.27 1.98 -0.98
CA LEU A 50 10.47 2.52 -0.37
C LEU A 50 11.52 2.90 -1.42
N VAL A 51 11.82 2.00 -2.35
CA VAL A 51 12.75 2.28 -3.46
C VAL A 51 12.18 3.35 -4.39
N TRP A 52 10.89 3.30 -4.69
CA TRP A 52 10.22 4.28 -5.55
C TRP A 52 10.27 5.70 -4.98
N SER A 53 10.25 5.86 -3.66
CA SER A 53 10.38 7.16 -3.01
C SER A 53 11.71 7.87 -3.33
N TYR A 54 12.77 7.10 -3.64
CA TYR A 54 14.07 7.63 -4.02
C TYR A 54 14.17 8.03 -5.50
N ALA A 55 13.28 7.54 -6.35
CA ALA A 55 13.23 7.90 -7.77
C ALA A 55 12.85 9.38 -8.00
N PHE A 56 12.31 10.07 -6.98
CA PHE A 56 11.92 11.47 -7.08
C PHE A 56 12.96 12.41 -6.49
N GLU A 57 13.21 13.54 -7.15
CA GLU A 57 14.19 14.54 -6.69
C GLU A 57 13.82 15.16 -5.33
N LYS A 58 12.55 15.48 -5.11
CA LYS A 58 12.04 16.12 -3.89
C LYS A 58 11.14 15.19 -3.09
N ALA A 59 11.34 15.16 -1.78
CA ALA A 59 10.52 14.40 -0.82
C ALA A 59 9.02 14.73 -0.93
N ARG A 60 8.66 16.02 -1.09
CA ARG A 60 7.27 16.44 -1.28
C ARG A 60 6.63 15.86 -2.56
N LYS A 61 7.41 15.70 -3.64
CA LYS A 61 6.93 15.12 -4.90
C LYS A 61 6.71 13.61 -4.76
N ALA A 62 7.60 12.92 -4.05
CA ALA A 62 7.41 11.51 -3.67
C ALA A 62 6.13 11.31 -2.85
N ALA A 63 5.94 12.10 -1.78
CA ALA A 63 4.73 12.02 -0.94
C ALA A 63 3.46 12.24 -1.77
N LYS A 64 3.43 13.28 -2.61
CA LYS A 64 2.27 13.58 -3.45
C LYS A 64 1.91 12.42 -4.37
N ASN A 65 2.91 11.80 -5.02
CA ASN A 65 2.66 10.71 -5.96
C ASN A 65 2.22 9.43 -5.24
N ILE A 66 2.89 9.06 -4.14
CA ILE A 66 2.51 7.87 -3.36
C ILE A 66 1.12 8.07 -2.74
N SER A 67 0.80 9.27 -2.24
CA SER A 67 -0.54 9.58 -1.73
C SER A 67 -1.62 9.51 -2.81
N LEU A 68 -1.29 9.87 -4.06
CA LEU A 68 -2.22 9.77 -5.19
C LEU A 68 -2.59 8.32 -5.50
N VAL A 69 -1.71 7.36 -5.24
CA VAL A 69 -2.02 5.92 -5.35
C VAL A 69 -2.73 5.40 -4.10
N LEU A 70 -2.41 5.94 -2.92
CA LEU A 70 -3.04 5.55 -1.66
C LEU A 70 -4.53 5.92 -1.58
N ILE A 71 -4.90 7.11 -2.04
CA ILE A 71 -6.28 7.62 -2.01
C ILE A 71 -7.28 6.69 -2.73
N PRO A 72 -7.09 6.30 -4.01
CA PRO A 72 -8.01 5.40 -4.69
C PRO A 72 -8.02 4.00 -4.06
N SER A 73 -6.88 3.51 -3.55
CA SER A 73 -6.82 2.23 -2.82
C SER A 73 -7.66 2.26 -1.53
N CYS A 74 -7.60 3.36 -0.78
CA CYS A 74 -8.44 3.55 0.42
C CYS A 74 -9.92 3.74 0.08
N LEU A 75 -10.24 4.46 -1.00
CA LEU A 75 -11.61 4.60 -1.50
C LEU A 75 -12.21 3.24 -1.88
N LEU A 76 -11.46 2.42 -2.61
CA LEU A 76 -11.88 1.06 -2.96
C LEU A 76 -12.12 0.20 -1.71
N ASN A 77 -11.24 0.30 -0.69
CA ASN A 77 -11.46 -0.40 0.57
C ASN A 77 -12.78 0.02 1.26
N VAL A 78 -13.07 1.32 1.33
CA VAL A 78 -14.31 1.82 1.93
C VAL A 78 -15.53 1.33 1.15
N ILE A 79 -15.48 1.38 -0.18
CA ILE A 79 -16.57 0.91 -1.04
C ILE A 79 -16.81 -0.59 -0.85
N LEU A 80 -15.74 -1.40 -0.87
CA LEU A 80 -15.83 -2.85 -0.69
C LEU A 80 -16.38 -3.20 0.69
N LEU A 81 -15.91 -2.53 1.74
CA LEU A 81 -16.40 -2.75 3.10
C LEU A 81 -17.89 -2.40 3.27
N MET A 82 -18.38 -1.36 2.59
CA MET A 82 -19.80 -0.98 2.59
C MET A 82 -20.67 -1.92 1.74
N SER A 83 -20.07 -2.69 0.84
CA SER A 83 -20.78 -3.61 -0.06
C SER A 83 -20.88 -5.05 0.44
N GLN A 84 -20.19 -5.39 1.54
CA GLN A 84 -20.28 -6.69 2.22
C GLN A 84 -21.35 -6.65 3.31
#